data_AF-A0A7X8FDM4-F1
#
_entry.id   AF-A0A7X8FDM4-F1
#
_cell.length_a   1.000
_cell.length_b   1.000
_cell.length_c   1.000
_cell.angle_alpha   90.00
_cell.angle_beta   90.00
_cell.angle_gamma   90.00
#
_symmetry.space_group_name_H-M   'P 1'
#
loop_
_entity.id
_entity.type
_entity.pdbx_description
1 polymer ?
#
loop_
_entity_poly.entity_id
_entity_poly.type
_entity_poly.pdbx_seq_one_letter_code
_entity_poly.pdbx_strand_id
1 'polypeptide(L)'
;DQPGKDSWGYREVGAGPVVLAGPKQMVLFKSWEEELEPEDIARRLHDVDMVITEGYKWGRHPKIEVFREQISSELICKPEDLLAVVSDTRRDWGVPVFNLEDIARLADFVETKFLK
;
A
#
# COMPACT_ATOMS: atom_id res chain seq x y z
N ASP A 1 16.12 1.77 -11.27
CA ASP A 1 16.86 1.00 -12.30
C ASP A 1 16.57 1.62 -13.65
N GLN A 2 17.52 1.65 -14.58
CA GLN A 2 17.35 2.32 -15.89
C GLN A 2 17.99 1.48 -17.00
N PRO A 3 17.52 1.62 -18.25
CA PRO A 3 18.14 0.97 -19.40
C PRO A 3 19.65 1.24 -19.45
N GLY A 4 20.44 0.17 -19.65
CA GLY A 4 21.91 0.25 -19.74
C GLY A 4 22.69 -0.14 -18.47
N LYS A 5 22.04 -0.53 -17.37
CA LYS A 5 22.71 -1.17 -16.22
C LYS A 5 22.63 -2.70 -16.32
N ASP A 6 23.63 -3.40 -15.79
CA ASP A 6 23.67 -4.87 -15.77
C ASP A 6 22.42 -5.48 -15.11
N SER A 7 21.93 -4.84 -14.04
CA SER A 7 20.70 -5.24 -13.34
C SER A 7 19.44 -5.15 -14.20
N TRP A 8 19.42 -4.24 -15.17
CA TRP A 8 18.33 -4.11 -16.14
C TRP A 8 18.46 -5.21 -17.21
N GLY A 9 19.67 -5.42 -17.74
CA GLY A 9 19.96 -6.48 -18.72
C GLY A 9 19.60 -7.88 -18.20
N TYR A 10 19.90 -8.19 -16.94
CA TYR A 10 19.53 -9.48 -16.35
C TYR A 10 18.01 -9.70 -16.28
N ARG A 11 17.21 -8.65 -16.07
CA ARG A 11 15.75 -8.79 -16.06
C ARG A 11 15.16 -8.97 -17.45
N GLU A 12 15.66 -8.24 -18.44
CA GLU A 12 15.17 -8.31 -19.82
C GLU A 12 15.36 -9.71 -20.43
N VAL A 13 16.42 -10.43 -20.04
CA VAL A 13 16.66 -11.81 -20.51
C VAL A 13 15.88 -12.86 -19.70
N GLY A 14 15.00 -12.45 -18.80
CA GLY A 14 14.17 -13.36 -17.99
C GLY A 14 14.94 -14.14 -16.93
N ALA A 15 16.15 -13.70 -16.56
CA ALA A 15 16.81 -14.25 -15.38
C ALA A 15 15.89 -13.95 -14.18
N GLY A 16 15.62 -14.96 -13.34
CA GLY A 16 14.55 -14.97 -12.34
C GLY A 16 14.60 -13.82 -11.30
N PRO A 17 14.58 -14.09 -9.99
CA PRO A 17 14.70 -13.00 -9.03
C PRO A 17 16.07 -12.30 -9.16
N VAL A 18 16.08 -10.98 -9.41
CA VAL A 18 17.31 -10.16 -9.46
C VAL A 18 17.41 -9.35 -8.18
N VAL A 19 18.52 -9.48 -7.46
CA VAL A 19 18.76 -8.77 -6.20
C VAL A 19 19.92 -7.79 -6.36
N LEU A 20 19.69 -6.53 -6.00
CA LEU A 20 20.74 -5.54 -5.77
C LEU A 20 20.97 -5.42 -4.27
N ALA A 21 22.13 -5.86 -3.79
CA ALA A 21 22.50 -5.78 -2.37
C ALA A 21 23.53 -4.67 -2.14
N GLY A 22 23.24 -3.77 -1.20
CA GLY A 22 24.16 -2.77 -0.69
C GLY A 22 24.36 -2.92 0.82
N PRO A 23 25.28 -2.15 1.44
CA PRO A 23 25.64 -2.32 2.85
C PRO A 23 24.51 -2.11 3.87
N LYS A 24 23.41 -1.45 3.48
CA LYS A 24 22.29 -1.08 4.37
C LYS A 24 20.90 -1.38 3.82
N GLN A 25 20.81 -1.82 2.57
CA GLN A 25 19.54 -2.05 1.89
C GLN A 25 19.74 -3.03 0.75
N MET A 26 18.67 -3.76 0.43
CA MET A 26 18.58 -4.54 -0.78
C MET A 26 17.33 -4.16 -1.57
N VAL A 27 17.38 -4.35 -2.88
CA VAL A 27 16.21 -4.26 -3.75
C VAL A 27 16.05 -5.59 -4.47
N LEU A 28 14.88 -6.22 -4.29
CA LEU A 28 14.49 -7.44 -4.98
C LEU A 28 13.57 -7.09 -6.15
N PHE A 29 13.93 -7.56 -7.32
CA PHE A 29 13.07 -7.51 -8.49
C PHE A 29 12.64 -8.91 -8.86
N LYS A 30 11.34 -9.10 -8.96
CA LYS A 30 10.74 -10.36 -9.32
C LYS A 30 9.53 -10.10 -10.21
N SER A 31 9.60 -10.60 -11.42
CA SER A 31 8.50 -10.53 -12.39
C SER A 31 7.60 -11.76 -12.23
N TRP A 32 6.35 -11.59 -12.61
CA TRP A 32 5.32 -12.64 -12.61
C TRP A 32 4.50 -12.47 -13.89
N GLU A 33 4.00 -13.58 -14.43
CA GLU A 33 3.14 -13.57 -15.63
C GLU A 33 1.73 -13.08 -15.30
N GLU A 34 1.24 -13.39 -14.11
CA GLU A 34 -0.07 -13.00 -13.60
C GLU A 34 0.05 -12.03 -12.43
N GLU A 35 -0.93 -11.13 -12.28
CA GLU A 35 -1.00 -10.22 -11.15
C GLU A 35 -1.13 -11.01 -9.84
N LEU A 36 -0.27 -10.70 -8.88
CA LEU A 36 -0.37 -11.29 -7.54
C LEU A 36 -1.29 -10.47 -6.66
N GLU A 37 -2.11 -11.18 -5.89
CA GLU A 37 -2.86 -10.58 -4.80
C GLU A 37 -1.88 -10.07 -3.71
N PRO A 38 -2.21 -8.96 -3.03
CA PRO A 38 -1.38 -8.42 -1.95
C PRO A 38 -0.98 -9.43 -0.89
N GLU A 39 -1.89 -10.36 -0.57
CA GLU A 39 -1.67 -11.38 0.45
C GLU A 39 -0.59 -12.40 0.04
N ASP A 40 -0.49 -12.70 -1.25
CA ASP A 40 0.57 -13.56 -1.76
C ASP A 40 1.92 -12.85 -1.68
N ILE A 41 1.97 -11.55 -1.98
CA ILE A 41 3.18 -10.76 -1.82
C ILE A 41 3.57 -10.70 -0.34
N ALA A 42 2.63 -10.41 0.55
CA ALA A 42 2.84 -10.30 1.99
C ALA A 42 3.42 -11.58 2.61
N ARG A 43 2.95 -12.76 2.20
CA ARG A 43 3.49 -14.07 2.67
C ARG A 43 4.97 -14.30 2.34
N ARG A 44 5.53 -13.53 1.40
CA ARG A 44 6.94 -13.60 0.98
C ARG A 44 7.81 -12.57 1.71
N LEU A 45 7.20 -11.66 2.46
CA LEU A 45 7.90 -10.72 3.33
C LEU A 45 8.11 -11.39 4.70
N HIS A 46 9.31 -11.22 5.23
CA HIS A 46 9.69 -11.68 6.56
C HIS A 46 10.11 -10.46 7.39
N ASP A 47 10.06 -10.60 8.71
CA ASP A 47 10.50 -9.56 9.66
C ASP A 47 9.78 -8.21 9.52
N VAL A 48 8.46 -8.26 9.25
CA VAL A 48 7.59 -7.07 9.21
C VAL A 48 6.36 -7.29 10.10
N ASP A 49 5.96 -6.26 10.84
CA ASP A 49 4.75 -6.30 11.67
C ASP A 49 3.49 -5.93 10.86
N MET A 50 3.66 -5.14 9.79
CA MET A 50 2.56 -4.63 8.97
C MET A 50 3.00 -4.37 7.53
N VAL A 51 2.09 -4.62 6.57
CA VAL A 51 2.24 -4.28 5.16
C VAL A 51 1.18 -3.25 4.79
N ILE A 52 1.60 -2.13 4.22
CA ILE A 52 0.71 -1.09 3.69
C ILE A 52 0.72 -1.17 2.17
N THR A 53 -0.46 -1.19 1.56
CA THR A 53 -0.62 -1.20 0.11
C THR A 53 -1.32 0.05 -0.35
N GLU A 54 -0.82 0.68 -1.41
CA GLU A 54 -1.53 1.74 -2.13
C GLU A 54 -2.28 1.12 -3.32
N GLY A 55 -3.56 1.44 -3.47
CA GLY A 55 -4.42 0.85 -4.49
C GLY A 55 -5.30 -0.28 -3.97
N TYR A 56 -5.53 -1.32 -4.78
CA TYR A 56 -6.36 -2.50 -4.44
C TYR A 56 -7.74 -2.15 -3.86
N LYS A 57 -8.41 -1.17 -4.47
CA LYS A 57 -9.71 -0.63 -4.00
C LYS A 57 -10.80 -1.70 -3.87
N TRP A 58 -10.70 -2.77 -4.64
CA TRP A 58 -11.63 -3.91 -4.66
C TRP A 58 -11.14 -5.12 -3.87
N GLY A 59 -9.96 -5.04 -3.25
CA GLY A 59 -9.41 -6.10 -2.41
C GLY A 59 -10.22 -6.27 -1.12
N ARG A 60 -10.00 -7.37 -0.39
CA ARG A 60 -10.74 -7.68 0.85
C ARG A 60 -10.12 -7.13 2.13
N HIS A 61 -8.95 -6.50 2.04
CA HIS A 61 -8.25 -6.02 3.22
C HIS A 61 -8.87 -4.70 3.74
N PRO A 62 -8.72 -4.43 5.05
CA PRO A 62 -9.11 -3.15 5.64
C PRO A 62 -8.48 -1.96 4.94
N LYS A 63 -9.24 -0.88 4.72
CA LYS A 63 -8.79 0.26 3.91
C LYS A 63 -8.90 1.59 4.65
N ILE A 64 -8.00 2.50 4.32
CA ILE A 64 -8.15 3.92 4.61
C ILE A 64 -8.29 4.61 3.26
N GLU A 65 -9.41 5.28 3.02
CA GLU A 65 -9.63 6.00 1.77
C GLU A 65 -9.31 7.48 1.93
N VAL A 66 -8.52 8.02 1.00
CA VAL A 66 -8.27 9.46 0.90
C VAL A 66 -9.30 10.05 -0.05
N PHE A 67 -10.27 10.78 0.50
CA PHE A 67 -11.33 11.45 -0.25
C PHE A 67 -11.10 12.96 -0.29
N ARG A 68 -11.08 13.54 -1.49
CA ARG A 68 -11.01 14.99 -1.70
C ARG A 68 -12.22 15.45 -2.49
N GLU A 69 -12.99 16.38 -1.95
CA GLU A 69 -14.27 16.82 -2.53
C GLU A 69 -14.11 17.41 -3.94
N GLN A 70 -12.96 18.03 -4.23
CA GLN A 70 -12.66 18.56 -5.55
C GLN A 70 -12.36 17.48 -6.62
N ILE A 71 -12.07 16.25 -6.19
CA ILE A 71 -11.66 15.15 -7.09
C ILE A 71 -12.81 14.16 -7.31
N SER A 72 -13.59 13.86 -6.27
CA SER A 72 -14.69 12.89 -6.32
C SER A 72 -15.90 13.39 -5.53
N SER A 73 -17.10 12.97 -5.93
CA SER A 73 -18.34 13.21 -5.18
C SER A 73 -18.61 12.16 -4.12
N GLU A 74 -18.10 10.94 -4.31
CA GLU A 74 -18.39 9.74 -3.51
C GLU A 74 -17.11 8.97 -3.15
N LEU A 75 -17.22 8.12 -2.11
CA LEU A 75 -16.19 7.15 -1.78
C LEU A 75 -16.16 6.02 -2.82
N ILE A 76 -14.98 5.49 -3.08
CA ILE A 76 -14.79 4.39 -4.03
C ILE A 76 -14.91 3.04 -3.33
N CYS A 77 -14.38 2.94 -2.11
CA CYS A 77 -14.44 1.72 -1.31
C CYS A 77 -15.82 1.55 -0.70
N LYS A 78 -16.20 0.29 -0.47
CA LYS A 78 -17.43 -0.02 0.23
C LYS A 78 -17.34 0.40 1.71
N PRO A 79 -18.38 0.99 2.31
CA PRO A 79 -18.36 1.42 3.70
C PRO A 79 -17.93 0.32 4.70
N GLU A 80 -18.34 -0.92 4.46
CA GLU A 80 -17.99 -2.08 5.31
C GLU A 80 -16.50 -2.44 5.31
N ASP A 81 -15.74 -2.02 4.29
CA ASP A 81 -14.30 -2.29 4.19
C ASP A 81 -13.44 -1.15 4.79
N LEU A 82 -14.05 -0.01 5.10
CA LEU A 82 -13.35 1.19 5.54
C LEU A 82 -13.06 1.16 7.03
N LEU A 83 -11.81 1.43 7.37
CA LEU A 83 -11.38 1.69 8.75
C LEU A 83 -11.52 3.16 9.11
N ALA A 84 -11.25 4.03 8.14
CA ALA A 84 -11.28 5.47 8.28
C ALA A 84 -11.30 6.13 6.90
N VAL A 85 -11.67 7.40 6.87
CA VAL A 85 -11.52 8.28 5.70
C VAL A 85 -10.57 9.41 6.06
N VAL A 86 -9.69 9.78 5.15
CA VAL A 86 -8.89 11.01 5.23
C VAL A 86 -9.45 12.01 4.25
N SER A 87 -9.90 13.18 4.71
CA SER A 87 -10.59 14.15 3.86
C SER A 87 -10.36 15.62 4.22
N ASP A 88 -10.54 16.47 3.21
CA ASP A 88 -10.69 17.92 3.33
C ASP A 88 -12.09 18.35 3.82
N THR A 89 -13.03 17.42 3.97
CA THR A 89 -14.39 17.66 4.48
C THR A 89 -14.65 16.94 5.80
N ARG A 90 -15.75 17.34 6.46
CA ARG A 90 -16.22 16.73 7.73
C ARG A 90 -17.50 15.91 7.55
N ARG A 91 -17.70 15.33 6.36
CA ARG A 91 -18.86 14.46 6.10
C ARG A 91 -18.79 13.24 7.01
N ASP A 92 -19.95 12.75 7.43
CA ASP A 92 -20.04 11.52 8.22
C ASP A 92 -20.23 10.34 7.28
N TRP A 93 -19.28 9.40 7.31
CA TRP A 93 -19.32 8.15 6.55
C TRP A 93 -19.50 6.92 7.45
N GLY A 94 -19.82 7.10 8.73
CA GLY A 94 -19.97 6.01 9.70
C GLY A 94 -18.64 5.41 10.17
N VAL A 95 -17.52 5.98 9.75
CA VAL A 95 -16.16 5.61 10.16
C VAL A 95 -15.38 6.85 10.59
N PRO A 96 -14.32 6.72 11.40
CA PRO A 96 -13.46 7.84 11.78
C PRO A 96 -12.99 8.65 10.55
N VAL A 97 -13.07 9.98 10.65
CA VAL A 97 -12.59 10.90 9.62
C VAL A 97 -11.42 11.71 10.15
N PHE A 98 -10.32 11.68 9.41
CA PHE A 98 -9.11 12.45 9.69
C PHE A 98 -8.94 13.56 8.66
N ASN A 99 -8.38 14.68 9.07
CA ASN A 99 -7.97 15.72 8.14
C ASN A 99 -6.70 15.29 7.37
N LEU A 100 -6.47 15.84 6.17
CA LEU A 100 -5.33 15.47 5.31
C LEU A 100 -3.98 15.69 6.01
N GLU A 101 -3.93 16.63 6.95
CA GLU A 101 -2.75 17.03 7.69
C GLU A 101 -2.61 16.32 9.05
N ASP A 102 -3.64 15.57 9.50
CA ASP A 102 -3.69 14.86 10.79
C ASP A 102 -2.92 13.52 10.78
N ILE A 103 -1.72 13.51 10.20
CA ILE A 103 -0.91 12.30 9.96
C ILE A 103 -0.60 11.55 11.26
N ALA A 104 -0.22 12.26 12.33
CA ALA A 104 0.13 11.64 13.60
C ALA A 104 -1.06 10.90 14.23
N ARG A 105 -2.25 11.50 14.22
CA ARG A 105 -3.45 10.87 14.76
C ARG A 105 -3.91 9.68 13.94
N LEU A 106 -3.74 9.74 12.61
CA LEU A 106 -4.00 8.61 11.73
C LEU A 106 -3.05 7.45 12.01
N ALA A 107 -1.75 7.74 12.18
CA ALA A 107 -0.75 6.74 12.52
C ALA A 107 -1.06 6.07 13.87
N ASP A 108 -1.34 6.86 14.91
CA ASP A 108 -1.73 6.35 16.24
C ASP A 108 -2.96 5.42 16.17
N PHE A 109 -3.94 5.78 15.34
CA PHE A 109 -5.13 4.97 15.11
C PHE A 109 -4.79 3.63 14.45
N VAL A 110 -3.94 3.63 13.43
CA VAL A 110 -3.48 2.41 12.75
C VAL A 110 -2.68 1.53 13.70
N GLU A 111 -1.70 2.09 14.42
CA GLU A 111 -0.90 1.34 15.39
C GLU A 111 -1.76 0.69 16.48
N THR A 112 -2.70 1.45 17.04
CA THR A 112 -3.60 0.95 18.10
C THR A 112 -4.50 -0.18 17.62
N LYS A 113 -4.81 -0.22 16.31
CA LYS A 113 -5.72 -1.22 15.75
C LYS A 113 -5.03 -2.52 15.35
N PHE A 114 -3.74 -2.47 15.01
CA PHE A 114 -3.04 -3.60 14.39
C PHE A 114 -1.77 -4.04 15.11
N LEU A 115 -1.14 -3.18 15.91
CA LEU A 115 0.18 -3.42 16.51
C LEU A 115 0.16 -3.44 18.04
N LYS A 116 -0.95 -3.04 18.67
CA LYS A 116 -1.18 -3.09 20.12
C LYS A 116 -2.32 -4.06 20.42
#